data_AF-A0AAE5XNB7-F1
#
_entry.id   AF-A0AAE5XNB7-F1
#
_cell.length_a   1.000
_cell.length_b   1.000
_cell.length_c   1.000
_cell.angle_alpha   90.00
_cell.angle_beta   90.00
_cell.angle_gamma   90.00
#
_symmetry.space_group_name_H-M   'P 1'
#
loop_
_entity.id
_entity.type
_entity.pdbx_description
1 polymer ?
#
loop_
_entity_poly.entity_id
_entity_poly.type
_entity_poly.pdbx_seq_one_letter_code
_entity_poly.pdbx_strand_id
1 'polypeptide(L)'
;MKIVKILRYLFGALYVMAGVAKAFPQIEDVGVTLQKAAAANQGTWLAGLSEWLAAHAQLMAWVSGVALLASGLCYLFNRMLVPAVIGQCVMLAGFVTILHRAFPQIVFVDLVFLIVALLVLWESVSQKKSLYAMSHY
;
A
#
# COMPACT_ATOMS: atom_id res chain seq x y z
N MET A 1 -0.82 -13.33 -18.67
CA MET A 1 -1.52 -12.26 -19.42
C MET A 1 -0.62 -11.05 -19.57
N LYS A 2 -0.52 -10.41 -20.75
CA LYS A 2 0.36 -9.23 -20.95
C LYS A 2 -0.03 -8.04 -20.07
N ILE A 3 -1.33 -7.88 -19.81
CA ILE A 3 -1.89 -6.72 -19.10
C ILE A 3 -1.49 -6.67 -17.63
N VAL A 4 -1.54 -7.79 -16.90
CA VAL A 4 -1.17 -7.82 -15.47
C VAL A 4 0.33 -7.59 -15.30
N LYS A 5 1.17 -8.02 -16.25
CA LYS A 5 2.59 -7.66 -16.24
C LYS A 5 2.78 -6.15 -16.38
N ILE A 6 2.04 -5.49 -17.27
CA ILE A 6 2.08 -4.03 -17.42
C ILE A 6 1.59 -3.35 -16.13
N LEU A 7 0.46 -3.78 -15.58
CA LEU A 7 -0.06 -3.25 -14.31
C LEU A 7 0.92 -3.42 -13.16
N ARG A 8 1.58 -4.58 -13.06
CA ARG A 8 2.63 -4.82 -12.05
C ARG A 8 3.78 -3.81 -12.17
N TYR A 9 4.26 -3.55 -13.39
CA TYR A 9 5.32 -2.56 -13.60
C TYR A 9 4.86 -1.14 -13.29
N LEU A 10 3.67 -0.76 -13.78
CA LEU A 10 3.10 0.56 -13.55
C LEU A 10 2.89 0.83 -12.06
N PHE A 11 2.21 -0.06 -11.35
CA PHE A 11 1.94 0.09 -9.93
C PHE A 11 3.19 -0.06 -9.08
N GLY A 12 4.14 -0.91 -9.51
CA GLY A 12 5.47 -0.97 -8.89
C GLY A 12 6.19 0.37 -8.96
N ALA A 13 6.18 1.03 -10.11
CA ALA A 13 6.76 2.37 -10.27
C ALA A 13 6.03 3.41 -9.43
N LEU A 14 4.68 3.39 -9.40
CA LEU A 14 3.88 4.27 -8.54
C LEU A 14 4.23 4.09 -7.06
N TYR A 15 4.38 2.85 -6.59
CA TYR A 15 4.78 2.58 -5.19
C TYR A 15 6.18 3.07 -4.88
N VAL A 16 7.15 2.90 -5.79
CA VAL A 16 8.50 3.47 -5.61
C VAL A 16 8.41 4.99 -5.51
N MET A 17 7.70 5.64 -6.42
CA MET A 17 7.53 7.10 -6.39
C MET A 17 6.83 7.58 -5.12
N ALA A 18 5.78 6.90 -4.67
CA ALA A 18 5.09 7.22 -3.43
C ALA A 18 6.00 7.02 -2.20
N GLY A 19 6.78 5.95 -2.17
CA GLY A 19 7.74 5.69 -1.10
C GLY A 19 8.84 6.75 -1.02
N VAL A 20 9.33 7.22 -2.18
CA VAL A 20 10.28 8.33 -2.24
C VAL A 20 9.63 9.65 -1.83
N ALA A 21 8.41 9.93 -2.29
CA ALA A 21 7.67 11.15 -1.96
C ALA A 21 7.47 11.33 -0.44
N LYS A 22 7.29 10.24 0.30
CA LYS A 22 7.18 10.25 1.78
C LYS A 22 8.40 10.82 2.50
N ALA A 23 9.56 10.86 1.86
CA ALA A 23 10.77 11.47 2.42
C ALA A 23 10.79 13.00 2.29
N PHE A 24 9.88 13.59 1.51
CA PHE A 24 9.83 15.01 1.20
C PHE A 24 8.50 15.62 1.68
N PRO A 25 8.47 16.25 2.86
CA PRO A 25 7.27 16.89 3.41
C PRO A 25 6.65 17.95 2.49
N GLN A 26 7.44 18.53 1.58
CA GLN A 26 6.95 19.49 0.58
C GLN A 26 6.01 18.85 -0.45
N ILE A 27 6.10 17.53 -0.64
CA ILE A 27 5.25 16.76 -1.55
C ILE A 27 4.07 16.17 -0.77
N GLU A 28 4.34 15.52 0.35
CA GLU A 28 3.32 14.91 1.20
C GLU A 28 3.63 15.11 2.69
N ASP A 29 2.85 15.96 3.36
CA ASP A 29 2.93 16.13 4.80
C ASP A 29 2.06 15.08 5.52
N VAL A 30 2.72 13.99 5.93
CA VAL A 30 2.10 12.90 6.68
C VAL A 30 1.64 13.36 8.06
N GLY A 31 2.32 14.34 8.67
CA GLY A 31 1.95 14.92 9.96
C GLY A 31 0.59 15.60 9.90
N VAL A 32 0.44 16.52 8.95
CA VAL A 32 -0.84 17.22 8.72
C VAL A 32 -1.94 16.23 8.34
N THR A 33 -1.62 15.22 7.52
CA THR A 33 -2.58 14.19 7.11
C THR A 33 -3.10 13.39 8.31
N LEU A 34 -2.20 12.93 9.19
CA LEU A 34 -2.58 12.16 10.38
C LEU A 34 -3.27 13.03 11.44
N GLN A 35 -2.89 14.30 11.60
CA GLN A 35 -3.60 15.22 12.48
C GLN A 35 -5.05 15.44 12.02
N LYS A 36 -5.27 15.64 10.71
CA LYS A 36 -6.63 15.74 10.14
C LYS A 36 -7.41 14.44 10.34
N ALA A 37 -6.77 13.29 10.20
CA ALA A 37 -7.38 12.00 10.46
C ALA A 37 -7.76 11.82 11.94
N ALA A 38 -6.88 12.21 12.87
CA ALA A 38 -7.17 12.17 14.31
C ALA A 38 -8.36 13.05 14.67
N ALA A 39 -8.42 14.28 14.14
CA ALA A 39 -9.56 15.17 14.33
C ALA A 39 -10.87 14.56 13.78
N ALA A 40 -10.84 13.96 12.58
CA ALA A 40 -12.02 13.35 11.95
C ALA A 40 -12.49 12.05 12.63
N ASN A 41 -11.60 11.39 13.39
CA ASN A 41 -11.89 10.16 14.14
C ASN A 41 -12.25 10.41 15.61
N GLN A 42 -12.30 11.68 16.06
CA GLN A 42 -12.77 11.99 17.41
C GLN A 42 -14.20 11.46 17.65
N GLY A 43 -14.45 10.97 18.87
CA GLY A 43 -15.74 10.37 19.24
C GLY A 43 -15.98 8.97 18.65
N THR A 44 -14.94 8.33 18.10
CA THR A 44 -15.01 6.95 17.58
C THR A 44 -14.07 6.03 18.33
N TRP A 45 -14.25 4.72 18.13
CA TRP A 45 -13.32 3.70 18.64
C TRP A 45 -11.90 3.81 18.04
N LEU A 46 -11.71 4.57 16.95
CA LEU A 46 -10.40 4.82 16.32
C LEU A 46 -9.66 6.03 16.91
N ALA A 47 -10.30 6.84 17.75
CA ALA A 47 -9.74 8.10 18.25
C ALA A 47 -8.33 7.94 18.82
N GLY A 48 -8.16 7.05 19.82
CA GLY A 48 -6.87 6.82 20.47
C GLY A 48 -5.78 6.29 19.52
N LEU A 49 -6.14 5.42 18.58
CA LEU A 49 -5.19 4.93 17.56
C LEU A 49 -4.75 6.07 16.62
N SER A 50 -5.71 6.86 16.12
CA SER A 50 -5.41 7.97 15.22
C SER A 50 -4.61 9.09 15.89
N GLU A 51 -4.85 9.37 17.18
CA GLU A 51 -4.06 10.30 17.99
C GLU A 51 -2.63 9.79 18.20
N TRP A 52 -2.47 8.50 18.52
CA TRP A 52 -1.14 7.89 18.66
C TRP A 52 -0.35 7.94 17.35
N LEU A 53 -1.01 7.67 16.22
CA LEU A 53 -0.41 7.77 14.89
C LEU A 53 0.00 9.22 14.57
N ALA A 54 -0.85 10.20 14.90
CA ALA A 54 -0.53 11.61 14.71
C ALA A 54 0.65 12.07 15.58
N ALA A 55 0.75 11.59 16.83
CA ALA A 55 1.88 11.88 17.71
C ALA A 55 3.20 11.27 17.20
N HIS A 56 3.14 10.15 16.48
CA HIS A 56 4.30 9.47 15.89
C HIS A 56 4.37 9.65 14.36
N ALA A 57 3.86 10.77 13.84
CA ALA A 57 3.71 10.95 12.40
C ALA A 57 5.02 10.79 11.61
N GLN A 58 6.14 11.26 12.16
CA GLN A 58 7.46 11.11 11.54
C GLN A 58 7.83 9.63 11.38
N LEU A 59 7.59 8.81 12.41
CA LEU A 59 7.83 7.36 12.35
C LEU A 59 6.92 6.72 11.28
N MET A 60 5.65 7.13 11.23
CA MET A 60 4.69 6.60 10.25
C MET A 60 5.05 6.99 8.82
N ALA A 61 5.59 8.18 8.60
CA ALA A 61 6.11 8.60 7.29
C ALA A 61 7.25 7.68 6.83
N TRP A 62 8.22 7.39 7.71
CA TRP A 62 9.31 6.47 7.40
C TRP A 62 8.83 5.04 7.17
N VAL A 63 7.98 4.51 8.06
CA VAL A 63 7.48 3.14 7.95
C VAL A 63 6.69 2.96 6.65
N SER A 64 5.76 3.86 6.36
CA SER A 64 4.97 3.79 5.12
C SER A 64 5.83 4.03 3.87
N GLY A 65 6.78 4.97 3.91
CA GLY A 65 7.68 5.27 2.81
C GLY A 65 8.57 4.08 2.46
N VAL A 66 9.22 3.48 3.45
CA VAL A 66 10.07 2.29 3.27
C VAL A 66 9.24 1.10 2.81
N ALA A 67 8.04 0.88 3.37
CA ALA A 67 7.16 -0.20 2.96
C ALA A 67 6.72 -0.06 1.49
N LEU A 68 6.29 1.14 1.08
CA LEU A 68 5.90 1.44 -0.31
C LEU A 68 7.08 1.26 -1.27
N LEU A 69 8.25 1.79 -0.93
CA LEU A 69 9.45 1.67 -1.75
C LEU A 69 9.85 0.19 -1.91
N ALA A 70 9.96 -0.54 -0.81
CA ALA A 70 10.32 -1.96 -0.83
C ALA A 70 9.30 -2.81 -1.62
N SER A 71 8.00 -2.56 -1.40
CA SER A 71 6.91 -3.21 -2.14
C SER A 71 6.99 -2.91 -3.63
N GLY A 72 7.21 -1.65 -4.01
CA GLY A 72 7.39 -1.22 -5.39
C GLY A 72 8.55 -1.91 -6.09
N LEU A 73 9.71 -2.03 -5.42
CA LEU A 73 10.86 -2.77 -5.95
C LEU A 73 10.53 -4.27 -6.13
N CYS A 74 9.81 -4.88 -5.18
CA CYS A 74 9.36 -6.28 -5.32
C CYS A 74 8.43 -6.45 -6.53
N TYR A 75 7.53 -5.48 -6.76
CA TYR A 75 6.68 -5.43 -7.95
C TYR A 75 7.50 -5.34 -9.24
N LEU A 76 8.52 -4.49 -9.31
CA LEU A 76 9.35 -4.34 -10.51
C LEU A 76 10.20 -5.60 -10.79
N PHE A 77 10.89 -6.11 -9.78
CA PHE A 77 11.84 -7.22 -9.95
C PHE A 77 11.23 -8.62 -9.89
N ASN A 78 9.93 -8.74 -9.58
CA ASN A 78 9.23 -10.01 -9.39
C ASN A 78 9.83 -10.90 -8.28
N ARG A 79 10.62 -10.32 -7.37
CA ARG A 79 11.25 -11.02 -6.26
C ARG A 79 10.44 -10.77 -5.01
N MET A 80 10.08 -11.83 -4.29
CA MET A 80 9.21 -11.75 -3.10
C MET A 80 7.87 -11.03 -3.37
N LEU A 81 7.33 -11.19 -4.58
CA LEU A 81 6.10 -10.51 -5.01
C LEU A 81 4.89 -10.84 -4.13
N VAL A 82 4.65 -12.13 -3.83
CA VAL A 82 3.50 -12.57 -3.03
C VAL A 82 3.47 -11.91 -1.64
N PRO A 83 4.54 -11.97 -0.80
CA PRO A 83 4.52 -11.30 0.50
C PRO A 83 4.43 -9.77 0.37
N ALA A 84 5.05 -9.16 -0.66
CA ALA A 84 4.91 -7.72 -0.90
C ALA A 84 3.47 -7.32 -1.19
N VAL A 85 2.77 -8.08 -2.04
CA VAL A 85 1.35 -7.85 -2.36
C VAL A 85 0.47 -8.00 -1.11
N ILE A 86 0.70 -9.03 -0.29
CA ILE A 86 -0.04 -9.22 0.97
C ILE A 86 0.18 -8.04 1.92
N GLY A 87 1.43 -7.63 2.12
CA GLY A 87 1.76 -6.47 2.95
C GLY A 87 1.10 -5.19 2.44
N GLN A 88 1.03 -5.01 1.12
CA GLN A 88 0.37 -3.88 0.49
C GLN A 88 -1.15 -3.88 0.76
N CYS A 89 -1.81 -5.04 0.66
CA CYS A 89 -3.23 -5.15 0.99
C CYS A 89 -3.51 -4.75 2.44
N VAL A 90 -2.66 -5.20 3.38
CA VAL A 90 -2.78 -4.83 4.81
C VAL A 90 -2.59 -3.34 5.02
N MET A 91 -1.58 -2.75 4.38
CA MET A 91 -1.30 -1.32 4.49
C MET A 91 -2.43 -0.46 3.91
N LEU A 92 -2.95 -0.80 2.73
CA LEU A 92 -4.09 -0.11 2.11
C LEU A 92 -5.34 -0.19 3.00
N ALA A 93 -5.63 -1.37 3.57
CA ALA A 93 -6.74 -1.52 4.51
C ALA A 93 -6.56 -0.62 5.75
N GLY A 94 -5.33 -0.50 6.26
CA GLY A 94 -5.00 0.41 7.35
C GLY A 94 -5.21 1.88 6.99
N PHE A 95 -4.73 2.31 5.82
CA PHE A 95 -4.92 3.67 5.33
C PHE A 95 -6.39 4.03 5.16
N VAL A 96 -7.17 3.18 4.50
CA VAL A 96 -8.62 3.37 4.37
C VAL A 96 -9.27 3.46 5.76
N THR A 97 -8.94 2.56 6.67
CA THR A 97 -9.55 2.54 8.01
C THR A 97 -9.31 3.84 8.77
N ILE A 98 -8.08 4.37 8.75
CA ILE A 98 -7.72 5.58 9.48
C ILE A 98 -8.13 6.86 8.75
N LEU A 99 -8.00 6.90 7.43
CA LEU A 99 -8.09 8.13 6.65
C LEU A 99 -9.46 8.36 5.98
N HIS A 100 -10.32 7.35 5.85
CA HIS A 100 -11.58 7.48 5.08
C HIS A 100 -12.45 8.66 5.51
N ARG A 101 -12.47 9.01 6.81
CA ARG A 101 -13.27 10.12 7.33
C ARG A 101 -12.71 11.49 6.97
N ALA A 102 -11.38 11.64 7.03
CA ALA A 102 -10.72 12.91 6.70
C ALA A 102 -10.57 13.10 5.19
N PHE A 103 -10.36 12.02 4.45
CA PHE A 103 -10.09 12.03 3.01
C PHE A 103 -10.85 10.90 2.31
N PRO A 104 -12.14 11.09 2.02
CA PRO A 104 -12.96 10.07 1.35
C PRO A 104 -12.39 9.65 -0.01
N GLN A 105 -11.70 10.55 -0.70
CA GLN A 105 -10.99 10.31 -1.96
C GLN A 105 -9.94 9.19 -1.86
N ILE A 106 -9.30 9.00 -0.70
CA ILE A 106 -8.29 7.93 -0.51
C ILE A 106 -8.92 6.56 -0.67
N VAL A 107 -10.19 6.39 -0.29
CA VAL A 107 -10.92 5.12 -0.44
C VAL A 107 -10.97 4.69 -1.91
N PHE A 108 -11.25 5.63 -2.82
CA PHE A 108 -11.35 5.31 -4.25
C PHE A 108 -9.98 4.97 -4.85
N VAL A 109 -8.94 5.72 -4.49
CA VAL A 109 -7.57 5.46 -4.95
C VAL A 109 -7.10 4.10 -4.42
N ASP A 110 -7.19 3.87 -3.11
CA ASP A 110 -6.73 2.64 -2.47
C ASP A 110 -7.48 1.41 -2.97
N LEU A 111 -8.77 1.54 -3.31
CA LEU A 111 -9.55 0.46 -3.92
C LEU A 111 -9.00 0.03 -5.28
N VAL A 112 -8.60 0.99 -6.12
CA VAL A 112 -7.97 0.69 -7.42
C VAL A 112 -6.64 -0.04 -7.22
N PHE A 113 -5.82 0.45 -6.28
CA PHE A 113 -4.55 -0.20 -5.92
C PHE A 113 -4.77 -1.62 -5.36
N LEU A 114 -5.82 -1.82 -4.56
CA LEU A 114 -6.19 -3.12 -3.99
C LEU A 114 -6.64 -4.10 -5.08
N ILE A 115 -7.49 -3.67 -6.02
CA ILE A 115 -7.92 -4.52 -7.14
C ILE A 115 -6.70 -4.98 -7.95
N VAL A 116 -5.79 -4.07 -8.26
CA VAL A 116 -4.58 -4.41 -9.01
C VAL A 116 -3.68 -5.35 -8.21
N ALA A 117 -3.53 -5.13 -6.90
CA ALA A 117 -2.80 -6.02 -6.01
C ALA A 117 -3.37 -7.45 -6.04
N LEU A 118 -4.70 -7.60 -5.94
CA LEU A 118 -5.38 -8.90 -6.00
C LEU A 118 -5.21 -9.59 -7.36
N LEU A 119 -5.30 -8.85 -8.47
CA LEU A 119 -5.05 -9.39 -9.81
C LEU A 119 -3.62 -9.91 -9.96
N VAL A 120 -2.63 -9.14 -9.46
CA VAL A 120 -1.21 -9.55 -9.47
C VAL A 120 -0.99 -10.78 -8.59
N LEU A 121 -1.63 -10.84 -7.42
CA LEU A 121 -1.56 -11.99 -6.52
C LEU A 121 -2.12 -13.24 -7.20
N TRP A 122 -3.32 -13.13 -7.78
CA TRP A 122 -4.01 -14.22 -8.45
C TRP A 122 -3.17 -14.82 -9.58
N GLU A 123 -2.59 -13.98 -10.44
CA GLU A 123 -1.72 -14.46 -11.52
C GLU A 123 -0.43 -15.08 -10.97
N SER A 124 0.17 -14.49 -9.94
CA SER A 124 1.40 -15.00 -9.33
C SER A 124 1.22 -16.38 -8.70
N VAL A 125 0.10 -16.61 -8.02
CA VAL A 125 -0.26 -17.91 -7.45
C VAL A 125 -0.59 -18.93 -8.54
N SER A 126 -1.35 -18.51 -9.55
CA SER A 126 -1.73 -19.38 -10.68
C SER A 126 -0.51 -19.87 -11.47
N GLN A 127 0.46 -18.98 -11.75
CA GLN A 127 1.71 -19.36 -12.43
C GLN A 127 2.56 -20.32 -11.61
N LYS A 128 2.68 -20.11 -10.28
CA LYS A 128 3.39 -21.05 -9.40
C LYS A 128 2.74 -22.45 -9.43
N LYS A 129 1.41 -22.53 -9.31
CA LYS A 129 0.67 -23.80 -9.35
C LYS A 129 0.92 -24.57 -10.66
N SER A 130 0.96 -23.85 -11.79
CA SER A 130 1.27 -24.46 -13.09
C SER A 130 2.71 -25.00 -13.19
N LEU A 131 3.69 -24.33 -12.57
CA LEU A 131 5.09 -24.78 -12.58
C LEU A 131 5.27 -26.07 -11.76
N TYR A 132 4.63 -26.15 -10.59
CA TYR A 132 4.67 -27.37 -9.75
C TYR A 132 3.96 -28.55 -10.42
N ALA A 133 2.87 -28.30 -11.16
CA ALA A 133 2.17 -29.36 -11.89
C ALA A 133 3.02 -29.98 -13.02
N MET A 134 3.93 -29.22 -13.64
CA MET A 134 4.84 -29.72 -14.67
C MET A 134 6.10 -30.40 -14.11
N SER A 135 6.47 -30.15 -12.86
CA SER A 135 7.62 -30.77 -12.19
C SER A 135 7.39 -32.22 -11.75
N HIS A 136 6.15 -32.72 -11.86
CA HIS A 136 5.74 -34.06 -11.44
C HIS A 136 5.39 -35.00 -12.61
N TYR A 137 5.76 -34.61 -13.83
CA TYR A 137 5.76 -35.46 -15.03
C TYR A 137 7.19 -35.59 -15.54
#